data_AF-A0A9D2H3H2-F1
#
_entry.id   AF-A0A9D2H3H2-F1
#
_cell.length_a   1.000
_cell.length_b   1.000
_cell.length_c   1.000
_cell.angle_alpha   90.00
_cell.angle_beta   90.00
_cell.angle_gamma   90.00
#
_symmetry.space_group_name_H-M   'P 1'
#
loop_
_entity.id
_entity.type
_entity.pdbx_description
1 polymer ?
#
loop_
_entity_poly.entity_id
_entity_poly.type
_entity_poly.pdbx_seq_one_letter_code
_entity_poly.pdbx_strand_id
1 'polypeptide(L)'
;MTTPRRGIVAVGGVLAAAALLVACSAAPDAKAPDATEGAEPSAPTCESILRPSFVDELTELGWAAQERPFQIGEHEVPGGVQCVWGDLTSGTDLAQMYGWAPIDADTAVELQDYLEENGWVREDGEHYVYLTEDPDLIGYLEEGEYGITYQFADGWVALADTKSGLDLVTWRG
;
A
#
# COMPACT_ATOMS: atom_id res chain seq x y z
N MET A 1 -44.16 45.18 -21.26
CA MET A 1 -44.16 46.08 -20.09
C MET A 1 -42.95 45.73 -19.25
N THR A 2 -41.79 46.33 -19.54
CA THR A 2 -41.13 47.43 -18.78
C THR A 2 -40.37 46.94 -17.53
N THR A 3 -39.05 46.74 -17.68
CA THR A 3 -37.95 46.85 -16.67
C THR A 3 -37.96 48.28 -16.05
N PRO A 4 -37.09 48.75 -15.11
CA PRO A 4 -35.98 48.15 -14.33
C PRO A 4 -35.79 48.70 -12.87
N ARG A 5 -34.73 48.27 -12.16
CA ARG A 5 -33.79 49.09 -11.31
C ARG A 5 -32.82 48.12 -10.58
N ARG A 6 -31.49 48.10 -10.68
CA ARG A 6 -30.37 49.06 -10.76
C ARG A 6 -29.99 49.75 -9.43
N GLY A 7 -28.74 49.53 -9.02
CA GLY A 7 -27.90 50.25 -8.02
C GLY A 7 -26.88 49.26 -7.45
N ILE A 8 -25.57 49.21 -7.76
CA ILE A 8 -24.43 50.16 -7.90
C ILE A 8 -24.06 50.93 -6.63
N VAL A 9 -22.74 50.87 -6.34
CA VAL A 9 -21.83 51.82 -5.66
C VAL A 9 -21.51 51.43 -4.21
N ALA A 10 -20.30 51.53 -3.64
CA ALA A 10 -18.86 51.47 -4.01
C ALA A 10 -18.08 51.89 -2.73
N VAL A 11 -16.74 51.86 -2.79
CA VAL A 11 -15.78 52.55 -1.90
C VAL A 11 -15.58 51.87 -0.53
N GLY A 12 -14.38 51.59 -0.02
CA GLY A 12 -13.01 52.03 -0.31
C GLY A 12 -12.25 52.04 1.04
N GLY A 13 -10.91 52.03 1.03
CA GLY A 13 -10.15 52.37 2.24
C GLY A 13 -8.85 51.61 2.45
N VAL A 14 -7.77 52.24 1.99
CA VAL A 14 -6.34 52.00 2.29
C VAL A 14 -6.05 52.16 3.79
N LEU A 15 -5.07 51.43 4.34
CA LEU A 15 -4.08 51.97 5.30
C LEU A 15 -2.91 50.98 5.55
N ALA A 16 -1.71 51.44 5.25
CA ALA A 16 -0.42 50.87 5.63
C ALA A 16 -0.01 51.34 7.04
N ALA A 17 0.81 50.57 7.76
CA ALA A 17 2.03 51.05 8.45
C ALA A 17 2.61 49.99 9.41
N ALA A 18 3.94 49.98 9.48
CA ALA A 18 4.83 49.09 10.21
C ALA A 18 4.85 49.30 11.73
N ALA A 19 5.32 48.29 12.47
CA ALA A 19 5.91 48.46 13.81
C ALA A 19 7.05 47.45 14.04
N LEU A 20 8.24 47.99 14.29
CA LEU A 20 9.46 47.32 14.75
C LEU A 20 9.40 47.08 16.26
N LEU A 21 9.67 45.86 16.72
CA LEU A 21 10.01 45.45 18.09
C LEU A 21 10.81 44.14 17.97
N VAL A 22 11.85 43.75 18.70
CA VAL A 22 12.58 44.24 19.86
C VAL A 22 13.89 43.41 19.93
N ALA A 23 14.92 43.96 20.56
CA ALA A 23 16.24 43.38 20.72
C ALA A 23 16.33 42.19 21.72
N CYS A 24 17.43 41.44 21.57
CA CYS A 24 18.20 40.69 22.58
C CYS A 24 17.70 39.30 23.02
N SER A 25 18.48 38.26 22.70
CA SER A 25 19.20 37.45 23.71
C SER A 25 20.11 36.43 23.01
N ALA A 26 21.41 36.49 23.29
CA ALA A 26 22.33 35.40 23.01
C ALA A 26 21.99 34.24 23.94
N ALA A 27 21.47 33.14 23.37
CA ALA A 27 21.28 31.87 24.07
C ALA A 27 22.48 30.96 23.77
N PRO A 28 22.95 30.17 24.75
CA PRO A 28 24.12 29.32 24.61
C PRO A 28 23.89 28.27 23.52
N ASP A 29 24.95 27.91 22.80
CA ASP A 29 25.01 26.79 21.85
C ASP A 29 24.33 25.54 22.42
N ALA A 30 23.04 25.39 22.14
CA ALA A 30 22.37 24.11 22.23
C ALA A 30 22.95 23.30 21.07
N LYS A 31 23.81 22.32 21.39
CA LYS A 31 24.18 21.29 20.42
C LYS A 31 22.89 20.81 19.76
N ALA A 32 22.75 21.08 18.47
CA ALA A 32 21.73 20.46 17.66
C ALA A 32 21.82 18.95 17.91
N PRO A 33 20.70 18.25 18.18
CA PRO A 33 20.74 16.80 18.21
C PRO A 33 21.33 16.36 16.87
N ASP A 34 22.34 15.50 16.94
CA ASP A 34 22.87 14.79 15.78
C ASP A 34 21.66 14.27 15.01
N ALA A 35 21.55 14.67 13.75
CA ALA A 35 20.58 14.07 12.86
C ALA A 35 20.95 12.59 12.82
N THR A 36 20.18 11.75 13.52
CA THR A 36 20.23 10.31 13.32
C THR A 36 20.08 10.08 11.83
N GLU A 37 21.19 9.70 11.20
CA GLU A 37 21.23 9.16 9.86
C GLU A 37 20.11 8.13 9.77
N GLY A 38 19.12 8.42 8.93
CA GLY A 38 17.88 7.66 8.86
C GLY A 38 18.24 6.19 8.64
N ALA A 39 17.84 5.33 9.58
CA ALA A 39 17.96 3.90 9.39
C ALA A 39 17.31 3.56 8.04
N GLU A 40 18.04 2.86 7.17
CA GLU A 40 17.45 2.33 5.95
C GLU A 40 16.19 1.53 6.35
N PRO A 41 15.05 1.71 5.63
CA PRO A 41 13.85 0.95 5.93
C PRO A 41 14.21 -0.54 5.89
N SER A 42 13.88 -1.25 6.97
CA SER A 42 14.17 -2.67 7.06
C SER A 42 13.47 -3.41 5.92
N ALA A 43 14.16 -4.38 5.30
CA ALA A 43 13.55 -5.22 4.29
C ALA A 43 12.27 -5.91 4.82
N PRO A 44 11.24 -6.09 3.98
CA PRO A 44 10.00 -6.72 4.41
C PRO A 44 10.24 -8.22 4.71
N THR A 45 9.73 -8.67 5.85
CA THR A 45 9.59 -10.08 6.27
C THR A 45 8.12 -10.48 6.32
N CYS A 46 7.83 -11.77 6.40
CA CYS A 46 6.44 -12.25 6.49
C CYS A 46 5.65 -11.68 7.66
N GLU A 47 6.27 -11.50 8.82
CA GLU A 47 5.64 -10.91 9.99
C GLU A 47 5.46 -9.41 9.83
N SER A 48 6.45 -8.72 9.26
CA SER A 48 6.44 -7.26 9.15
C SER A 48 5.41 -6.74 8.13
N ILE A 49 5.10 -7.52 7.10
CA ILE A 49 4.14 -7.10 6.08
C ILE A 49 2.69 -7.16 6.58
N LEU A 50 2.43 -7.97 7.61
CA LEU A 50 1.10 -8.21 8.16
C LEU A 50 0.82 -7.35 9.38
N ARG A 51 -0.47 -7.18 9.70
CA ARG A 51 -0.88 -6.62 11.00
C ARG A 51 -0.34 -7.49 12.14
N PRO A 52 0.32 -6.92 13.16
CA PRO A 52 0.91 -7.72 14.24
C PRO A 52 -0.08 -8.64 14.96
N SER A 53 -1.31 -8.17 15.24
CA SER A 53 -2.33 -9.01 15.88
C SER A 53 -2.72 -10.22 15.04
N PHE A 54 -2.66 -10.11 13.72
CA PHE A 54 -2.95 -11.23 12.82
C PHE A 54 -1.79 -12.23 12.79
N VAL A 55 -0.55 -11.77 12.87
CA VAL A 55 0.63 -12.66 13.05
C VAL A 55 0.52 -13.45 14.36
N ASP A 56 0.09 -12.80 15.45
CA ASP A 56 -0.15 -13.46 16.73
C ASP A 56 -1.24 -14.53 16.59
N GLU A 57 -2.37 -14.21 15.96
CA GLU A 57 -3.46 -15.16 15.69
C GLU A 57 -2.99 -16.38 14.90
N LEU A 58 -2.22 -16.19 13.82
CA LEU A 58 -1.65 -17.29 13.04
C LEU A 58 -0.70 -18.17 13.87
N THR A 59 0.16 -17.54 14.68
CA THR A 59 1.11 -18.25 15.54
C THR A 59 0.40 -19.06 16.62
N GLU A 60 -0.68 -18.54 17.20
CA GLU A 60 -1.52 -19.24 18.18
C GLU A 60 -2.22 -20.47 17.58
N LEU A 61 -2.54 -20.43 16.28
CA LEU A 61 -3.03 -21.59 15.51
C LEU A 61 -1.92 -22.63 15.23
N GLY A 62 -0.68 -22.34 15.61
CA GLY A 62 0.48 -23.18 15.32
C GLY A 62 0.99 -23.05 13.89
N TRP A 63 0.56 -22.01 13.17
CA TRP A 63 1.02 -21.75 11.81
C TRP A 63 2.37 -21.06 11.81
N ALA A 64 3.14 -21.31 10.76
CA ALA A 64 4.41 -20.64 10.50
C ALA A 64 4.44 -20.14 9.05
N ALA A 65 5.25 -19.10 8.82
CA ALA A 65 5.45 -18.54 7.50
C ALA A 65 6.62 -19.22 6.77
N GLN A 66 6.47 -19.39 5.46
CA GLN A 66 7.56 -19.66 4.54
C GLN A 66 7.77 -18.45 3.62
N GLU A 67 8.94 -17.81 3.75
CA GLU A 67 9.36 -16.71 2.88
C GLU A 67 9.79 -17.19 1.49
N ARG A 68 9.40 -16.42 0.48
CA ARG A 68 9.77 -16.59 -0.93
C ARG A 68 10.01 -15.21 -1.55
N PRO A 69 10.79 -15.12 -2.64
CA PRO A 69 10.82 -13.90 -3.45
C PRO A 69 9.42 -13.53 -3.91
N PHE A 70 9.09 -12.23 -3.91
CA PHE A 70 7.81 -11.77 -4.43
C PHE A 70 7.77 -11.91 -5.94
N GLN A 71 6.74 -12.58 -6.45
CA GLN A 71 6.56 -12.83 -7.88
C GLN A 71 5.18 -12.37 -8.34
N ILE A 72 5.13 -11.86 -9.57
CA ILE A 72 3.91 -11.61 -10.33
C ILE A 72 3.98 -12.49 -11.58
N GLY A 73 3.22 -13.58 -11.59
CA GLY A 73 3.37 -14.61 -12.61
C GLY A 73 4.79 -15.19 -12.60
N GLU A 74 5.52 -15.06 -13.71
CA GLU A 74 6.91 -15.50 -13.83
C GLU A 74 7.95 -14.40 -13.48
N HIS A 75 7.48 -13.19 -13.18
CA HIS A 75 8.35 -12.02 -12.95
C HIS A 75 8.62 -11.84 -11.46
N GLU A 76 9.88 -11.87 -11.06
CA GLU A 76 10.29 -11.47 -9.70
C GLU A 76 10.31 -9.95 -9.56
N VAL A 77 9.76 -9.42 -8.46
CA VAL A 77 9.85 -8.01 -8.10
C VAL A 77 10.89 -7.85 -6.98
N PRO A 78 12.08 -7.27 -7.26
CA PRO A 78 13.16 -7.20 -6.28
C PRO A 78 12.79 -6.41 -5.02
N GLY A 79 13.29 -6.85 -3.87
CA GLY A 79 13.05 -6.19 -2.58
C GLY A 79 11.69 -6.50 -1.95
N GLY A 80 10.88 -7.34 -2.60
CA GLY A 80 9.64 -7.86 -2.04
C GLY A 80 9.77 -9.22 -1.37
N VAL A 81 8.72 -9.58 -0.63
CA VAL A 81 8.55 -10.90 0.00
C VAL A 81 7.14 -11.42 -0.26
N GLN A 82 7.05 -12.71 -0.57
CA GLN A 82 5.79 -13.47 -0.62
C GLN A 82 5.84 -14.58 0.42
N CYS A 83 4.74 -14.76 1.12
CA CYS A 83 4.65 -15.50 2.35
C CYS A 83 3.52 -16.50 2.27
N VAL A 84 3.86 -17.78 2.46
CA VAL A 84 2.88 -18.84 2.62
C VAL A 84 2.80 -19.20 4.10
N TRP A 85 1.67 -18.90 4.72
CA TRP A 85 1.37 -19.19 6.11
C TRP A 85 0.54 -20.45 6.23
N GLY A 86 0.94 -21.39 7.07
CA GLY A 86 0.21 -22.64 7.26
C GLY A 86 0.80 -23.52 8.35
N ASP A 87 0.17 -24.66 8.60
CA ASP A 87 0.77 -25.71 9.42
C ASP A 87 1.76 -26.53 8.56
N LEU A 88 3.01 -26.07 8.56
CA LEU A 88 4.10 -26.68 7.81
C LEU A 88 4.51 -28.08 8.34
N THR A 89 3.94 -28.53 9.46
CA THR A 89 4.29 -29.80 10.11
C THR A 89 3.30 -30.93 9.83
N SER A 90 2.03 -30.63 9.64
CA SER A 90 0.98 -31.63 9.38
C SER A 90 0.84 -32.02 7.92
N GLY A 91 1.45 -31.26 7.00
CA GLY A 91 1.31 -31.46 5.56
C GLY A 91 -0.12 -31.21 5.06
N THR A 92 -0.88 -30.37 5.77
CA THR A 92 -2.21 -29.94 5.31
C THR A 92 -2.07 -28.96 4.16
N ASP A 93 -2.98 -29.05 3.19
CA ASP A 93 -3.03 -28.12 2.04
C ASP A 93 -3.63 -26.75 2.43
N LEU A 94 -3.94 -26.53 3.72
CA LEU A 94 -4.48 -25.29 4.22
C LEU A 94 -3.34 -24.29 4.40
N ALA A 95 -3.20 -23.39 3.44
CA ALA A 95 -2.24 -22.30 3.49
C ALA A 95 -2.93 -20.97 3.15
N GLN A 96 -2.32 -19.88 3.59
CA GLN A 96 -2.68 -18.53 3.19
C GLN A 96 -1.48 -17.78 2.64
N MET A 97 -1.67 -17.10 1.50
CA MET A 97 -0.65 -16.31 0.86
C MET A 97 -0.85 -14.82 1.11
N TYR A 98 0.24 -14.16 1.45
CA TYR A 98 0.34 -12.70 1.55
C TYR A 98 1.67 -12.25 0.97
N GLY A 99 1.74 -11.05 0.43
CA GLY A 99 3.00 -10.52 -0.08
C GLY A 99 3.00 -9.01 -0.20
N TRP A 100 4.20 -8.47 -0.30
CA TRP A 100 4.43 -7.05 -0.57
C TRP A 100 5.76 -6.86 -1.28
N ALA A 101 5.81 -5.91 -2.22
CA ALA A 101 7.04 -5.48 -2.87
C ALA A 101 7.04 -3.99 -3.18
N PRO A 102 8.21 -3.32 -3.16
CA PRO A 102 8.36 -2.02 -3.78
C PRO A 102 8.31 -2.19 -5.30
N ILE A 103 7.64 -1.28 -6.00
CA ILE A 103 7.55 -1.29 -7.46
C ILE A 103 7.46 0.13 -7.99
N ASP A 104 8.26 0.47 -9.00
CA ASP A 104 8.17 1.76 -9.67
C ASP A 104 6.98 1.80 -10.65
N ALA A 105 6.60 3.00 -11.07
CA ALA A 105 5.42 3.22 -11.88
C ALA A 105 5.49 2.54 -13.26
N ASP A 106 6.67 2.49 -13.90
CA ASP A 106 6.82 1.90 -15.23
C ASP A 106 6.68 0.38 -15.13
N THR A 107 7.39 -0.25 -14.18
CA THR A 107 7.27 -1.69 -13.91
C THR A 107 5.85 -2.07 -13.48
N ALA A 108 5.17 -1.23 -12.70
CA ALA A 108 3.80 -1.47 -12.26
C ALA A 108 2.82 -1.51 -13.43
N VAL A 109 2.97 -0.64 -14.43
CA VAL A 109 2.13 -0.66 -15.63
C VAL A 109 2.42 -1.92 -16.45
N GLU A 110 3.69 -2.25 -16.67
CA GLU A 110 4.08 -3.45 -17.44
C GLU A 110 3.52 -4.74 -16.83
N LEU A 111 3.58 -4.88 -15.50
CA LEU A 111 3.07 -6.07 -14.81
C LEU A 111 1.54 -6.11 -14.71
N GLN A 112 0.87 -4.95 -14.66
CA GLN A 112 -0.60 -4.90 -14.79
C GLN A 112 -1.03 -5.37 -16.18
N ASP A 113 -0.43 -4.83 -17.24
CA ASP A 113 -0.73 -5.23 -18.62
C ASP A 113 -0.49 -6.73 -18.83
N TYR A 114 0.64 -7.25 -18.32
CA TYR A 114 0.93 -8.69 -18.35
C TYR A 114 -0.17 -9.53 -17.68
N LEU A 115 -0.65 -9.15 -16.49
CA LEU A 115 -1.69 -9.89 -15.80
C LEU A 115 -3.01 -9.89 -16.60
N GLU A 116 -3.41 -8.72 -17.13
CA GLU A 116 -4.62 -8.60 -17.96
C GLU A 116 -4.53 -9.43 -19.24
N GLU A 117 -3.38 -9.43 -19.92
CA GLU A 117 -3.12 -10.27 -21.09
C GLU A 117 -3.20 -11.77 -20.77
N ASN A 118 -2.93 -12.15 -19.52
CA ASN A 118 -3.04 -13.51 -19.01
C ASN A 118 -4.40 -13.82 -18.35
N GLY A 119 -5.40 -12.97 -18.57
CA GLY A 119 -6.79 -13.23 -18.17
C GLY A 119 -7.14 -12.84 -16.74
N TRP A 120 -6.31 -12.04 -16.07
CA TRP A 120 -6.67 -11.48 -14.77
C TRP A 120 -7.71 -10.37 -14.93
N VAL A 121 -8.60 -10.26 -13.94
CA VAL A 121 -9.69 -9.27 -13.93
C VAL A 121 -9.19 -7.99 -13.27
N ARG A 122 -9.16 -6.90 -14.04
CA ARG A 122 -8.84 -5.55 -13.55
C ARG A 122 -10.05 -4.87 -12.91
N GLU A 123 -9.85 -4.27 -11.76
CA GLU A 123 -10.76 -3.31 -11.13
C GLU A 123 -10.01 -2.03 -10.73
N ASP A 124 -10.38 -0.90 -11.32
CA ASP A 124 -9.83 0.41 -10.97
C ASP A 124 -10.57 1.01 -9.76
N GLY A 125 -9.83 1.25 -8.68
CA GLY A 125 -10.27 2.02 -7.52
C GLY A 125 -9.78 3.47 -7.56
N GLU A 126 -10.12 4.26 -6.54
CA GLU A 126 -9.70 5.68 -6.45
C GLU A 126 -8.19 5.86 -6.28
N HIS A 127 -7.54 4.95 -5.55
CA HIS A 127 -6.11 5.01 -5.21
C HIS A 127 -5.35 3.73 -5.57
N TYR A 128 -6.05 2.70 -6.02
CA TYR A 128 -5.52 1.36 -6.18
C TYR A 128 -6.02 0.76 -7.47
N VAL A 129 -5.21 -0.09 -8.09
CA VAL A 129 -5.66 -1.00 -9.15
C VAL A 129 -5.60 -2.41 -8.59
N TYR A 130 -6.70 -3.15 -8.69
CA TYR A 130 -6.76 -4.54 -8.28
C TYR A 130 -6.76 -5.44 -9.50
N LEU A 131 -5.87 -6.44 -9.50
CA LEU A 131 -5.87 -7.52 -10.48
C LEU A 131 -6.17 -8.81 -9.71
N THR A 132 -7.32 -9.41 -9.98
CA THR A 132 -7.76 -10.66 -9.33
C THR A 132 -7.80 -11.79 -10.33
N GLU A 133 -7.38 -12.98 -9.94
CA GLU A 133 -7.54 -14.17 -10.76
C GLU A 133 -9.01 -14.38 -11.14
N ASP A 134 -9.26 -14.70 -12.41
CA ASP A 134 -10.61 -15.01 -12.87
C ASP A 134 -11.02 -16.42 -12.39
N PRO A 135 -12.02 -16.55 -11.49
CA PRO A 135 -12.46 -17.86 -11.01
C PRO A 135 -13.01 -18.75 -12.15
N ASP A 136 -13.51 -18.18 -13.25
CA ASP A 136 -13.99 -18.96 -14.40
C ASP A 136 -12.84 -19.61 -15.19
N LEU A 137 -11.61 -19.10 -15.02
CA LEU A 137 -10.39 -19.66 -15.62
C LEU A 137 -9.64 -20.61 -14.67
N ILE A 138 -10.01 -20.63 -13.39
CA ILE A 138 -9.36 -21.44 -12.35
C ILE A 138 -10.22 -22.64 -11.98
N GLY A 139 -9.86 -23.80 -12.52
CA GLY A 139 -10.60 -25.05 -12.31
C GLY A 139 -10.55 -25.65 -10.90
N TYR A 140 -9.90 -25.00 -9.93
CA TYR A 140 -9.85 -25.45 -8.53
C TYR A 140 -10.62 -24.54 -7.55
N LEU A 141 -11.09 -23.37 -7.97
CA LEU A 141 -11.90 -22.49 -7.11
C LEU A 141 -13.36 -22.95 -7.14
N GLU A 142 -13.98 -23.06 -5.96
CA GLU A 142 -15.42 -23.30 -5.87
C GLU A 142 -16.19 -22.02 -6.22
N GLU A 143 -17.46 -22.16 -6.63
CA GLU A 143 -18.32 -21.03 -7.02
C GLU A 143 -18.45 -20.03 -5.85
N GLY A 144 -17.88 -18.82 -6.02
CA GLY A 144 -17.88 -17.75 -5.00
C GLY A 144 -16.60 -17.62 -4.18
N GLU A 145 -15.58 -18.44 -4.44
CA GLU A 145 -14.23 -18.25 -3.94
C GLU A 145 -13.52 -17.17 -4.76
N TYR A 146 -12.94 -16.17 -4.09
CA TYR A 146 -12.17 -15.13 -4.76
C TYR A 146 -10.75 -15.61 -4.93
N GLY A 147 -10.23 -15.55 -6.16
CA GLY A 147 -8.85 -15.92 -6.44
C GLY A 147 -7.85 -14.90 -5.91
N ILE A 148 -6.57 -15.28 -6.05
CA ILE A 148 -5.43 -14.47 -5.61
C ILE A 148 -5.57 -13.07 -6.20
N THR A 149 -5.25 -12.05 -5.41
CA THR A 149 -5.43 -10.64 -5.81
C THR A 149 -4.16 -9.84 -5.54
N TYR A 150 -3.71 -9.13 -6.57
CA TYR A 150 -2.73 -8.05 -6.46
C TYR A 150 -3.41 -6.71 -6.26
N GLN A 151 -2.82 -5.86 -5.41
CA GLN A 151 -3.20 -4.45 -5.25
C GLN A 151 -1.99 -3.58 -5.59
N PHE A 152 -2.07 -2.88 -6.71
CA PHE A 152 -1.07 -1.91 -7.13
C PHE A 152 -1.43 -0.52 -6.60
N ALA A 153 -0.41 0.18 -6.11
CA ALA A 153 -0.48 1.58 -5.70
C ALA A 153 0.80 2.32 -6.14
N ASP A 154 0.89 3.60 -5.83
CA ASP A 154 2.11 4.37 -6.08
C ASP A 154 3.26 3.85 -5.20
N GLY A 155 4.29 3.28 -5.84
CA GLY A 155 5.52 2.82 -5.21
C GLY A 155 5.52 1.40 -4.65
N TRP A 156 4.39 0.69 -4.65
CA TRP A 156 4.31 -0.67 -4.09
C TRP A 156 3.17 -1.51 -4.68
N VAL A 157 3.31 -2.82 -4.51
CA VAL A 157 2.29 -3.82 -4.81
C VAL A 157 2.13 -4.78 -3.63
N ALA A 158 0.89 -5.09 -3.28
CA ALA A 158 0.55 -6.12 -2.28
C ALA A 158 -0.14 -7.31 -2.95
N LEU A 159 -0.07 -8.46 -2.28
CA LEU A 159 -0.70 -9.71 -2.70
C LEU A 159 -1.45 -10.32 -1.51
N ALA A 160 -2.61 -10.89 -1.77
CA ALA A 160 -3.28 -11.79 -0.84
C ALA A 160 -4.10 -12.85 -1.60
N ASP A 161 -4.34 -14.00 -0.96
CA ASP A 161 -5.19 -15.06 -1.53
C ASP A 161 -6.61 -14.60 -1.85
N THR A 162 -7.09 -13.57 -1.16
CA THR A 162 -8.39 -12.95 -1.44
C THR A 162 -8.25 -11.44 -1.41
N LYS A 163 -9.10 -10.74 -2.15
CA LYS A 163 -9.16 -9.28 -2.12
C LYS A 163 -9.39 -8.71 -0.71
N SER A 164 -10.23 -9.34 0.10
CA SER A 164 -10.43 -8.93 1.51
C SER A 164 -9.19 -9.16 2.38
N GLY A 165 -8.35 -10.14 2.03
CA GLY A 165 -7.09 -10.40 2.73
C GLY A 165 -6.07 -9.27 2.59
N LEU A 166 -6.19 -8.41 1.57
CA LEU A 166 -5.29 -7.27 1.38
C LEU A 166 -5.35 -6.27 2.54
N ASP A 167 -6.47 -6.20 3.28
CA ASP A 167 -6.58 -5.36 4.49
C ASP A 167 -5.66 -5.81 5.63
N LEU A 168 -5.09 -7.02 5.53
CA LEU A 168 -4.14 -7.58 6.48
C LEU A 168 -2.70 -7.19 6.13
N VAL A 169 -2.41 -6.81 4.88
CA VAL A 169 -1.09 -6.35 4.42
C VAL A 169 -0.96 -4.85 4.65
N THR A 170 -0.20 -4.47 5.67
CA THR A 170 -0.14 -3.08 6.15
C THR A 170 1.18 -2.38 5.92
N TRP A 171 2.16 -3.05 5.35
CA TRP A 171 3.44 -2.43 5.02
C TRP A 171 3.30 -1.43 3.85
N ARG A 172 3.99 -0.29 3.95
CA ARG A 172 3.87 0.83 2.99
C ARG A 172 5.21 1.45 2.55
N GLY A 173 6.35 0.87 2.93
CA GLY A 173 7.68 1.41 2.64
C GLY A 173 8.04 2.55 3.58
#